data_AF-A0A971LI35-F1
#
_entry.id   AF-A0A971LI35-F1
#
_cell.length_a   1.000
_cell.length_b   1.000
_cell.length_c   1.000
_cell.angle_alpha   90.00
_cell.angle_beta   90.00
_cell.angle_gamma   90.00
#
_symmetry.space_group_name_H-M   'P 1'
#
loop_
_entity.id
_entity.type
_entity.pdbx_description
1 polymer ?
#
loop_
_entity_poly.entity_id
_entity_poly.type
_entity_poly.pdbx_seq_one_letter_code
_entity_poly.pdbx_strand_id
1 'polypeptide(L)'
;MANKWAKGLLIIVLTWIVMISCQAILQSEHLILLPNLFGGGQQAERKETLTHASAGLTELVVESKNGNITLIGGNEGDDITIEARYHARAASKTTAAEKVEQMTTRIAQSEDRLVIRAVFKDTP
;
A
#
# COMPACT_ATOMS: atom_id res chain seq x y z
N MET A 1 -50.78 5.02 37.97
CA MET A 1 -50.27 5.77 36.79
C MET A 1 -48.76 6.10 36.84
N ALA A 2 -48.06 5.99 37.98
CA ALA A 2 -46.62 6.31 38.12
C ALA A 2 -45.66 5.38 37.35
N ASN A 3 -46.03 4.11 37.14
CA ASN A 3 -45.14 3.10 36.57
C ASN A 3 -44.91 3.25 35.05
N LYS A 4 -45.79 3.98 34.34
CA LYS A 4 -45.61 4.25 32.90
C LYS A 4 -44.56 5.35 32.65
N TRP A 5 -44.57 6.38 33.50
CA TRP A 5 -43.62 7.49 33.44
C TRP A 5 -42.20 7.05 33.83
N ALA A 6 -42.07 6.18 34.83
CA ALA A 6 -40.78 5.60 35.22
C ALA A 6 -40.14 4.76 34.08
N LYS A 7 -40.95 3.97 33.36
CA LYS A 7 -40.48 3.19 32.21
C LYS A 7 -40.06 4.06 31.03
N GLY A 8 -40.83 5.12 30.74
CA GLY A 8 -40.49 6.08 29.70
C GLY A 8 -39.16 6.79 29.99
N LEU A 9 -38.96 7.21 31.25
CA LEU A 9 -37.73 7.87 31.67
C LEU A 9 -36.51 6.93 31.62
N LEU A 10 -36.70 5.66 31.97
CA LEU A 10 -35.64 4.65 31.88
C LEU A 10 -35.18 4.39 30.43
N ILE A 11 -36.13 4.35 29.47
CA ILE A 11 -35.81 4.18 28.05
C ILE A 11 -35.00 5.36 27.53
N ILE A 12 -35.38 6.59 27.92
CA ILE A 12 -34.66 7.81 27.55
C ILE A 12 -33.23 7.77 28.13
N VAL A 13 -33.07 7.46 29.41
CA VAL A 13 -31.74 7.38 30.03
C VAL A 13 -30.86 6.32 29.36
N LEU A 14 -31.42 5.14 29.03
CA LEU A 14 -30.69 4.10 28.32
C LEU A 14 -30.27 4.53 26.91
N THR A 15 -31.14 5.22 26.16
CA THR A 15 -30.78 5.71 24.82
C THR A 15 -29.70 6.79 24.87
N TRP A 16 -29.73 7.66 25.87
CA TRP A 16 -28.69 8.66 26.09
C TRP A 16 -27.35 8.02 26.48
N ILE A 17 -27.34 7.01 27.34
CA ILE A 17 -26.12 6.26 27.69
C ILE A 17 -25.52 5.60 26.45
N VAL A 18 -26.35 4.96 25.62
CA VAL A 18 -25.88 4.34 24.36
C VAL A 18 -25.30 5.38 23.41
N MET A 19 -25.92 6.56 23.29
CA MET A 19 -25.39 7.64 22.45
C MET A 19 -24.05 8.18 22.99
N ILE A 20 -23.94 8.41 24.30
CA ILE A 20 -22.71 8.91 24.93
C ILE A 20 -21.59 7.88 24.80
N SER A 21 -21.88 6.58 24.98
CA SER A 21 -20.89 5.52 24.74
C SER A 21 -20.47 5.47 23.27
N CYS A 22 -21.39 5.64 22.32
CA CYS A 22 -21.07 5.70 20.89
C CYS A 22 -20.17 6.90 20.57
N GLN A 23 -20.46 8.07 21.13
CA GLN A 23 -19.62 9.26 20.98
C GLN A 23 -18.26 9.12 21.67
N ALA A 24 -18.19 8.47 22.84
CA ALA A 24 -16.95 8.20 23.53
C ALA A 24 -16.06 7.21 22.76
N ILE A 25 -16.64 6.21 22.10
CA ILE A 25 -15.91 5.30 21.20
C ILE A 25 -15.38 6.07 19.98
N LEU A 26 -16.19 6.97 19.40
CA LEU A 26 -15.79 7.86 18.31
C LEU A 26 -14.78 8.96 18.71
N GLN A 27 -14.59 9.23 20.00
CA GLN A 27 -13.58 10.19 20.49
C GLN A 27 -12.36 9.51 21.10
N SER A 28 -12.48 8.23 21.47
CA SER A 28 -11.35 7.42 21.92
C SER A 28 -10.44 7.11 20.73
N GLU A 29 -9.14 7.14 20.95
CA GLU A 29 -8.07 6.90 19.96
C GLU A 29 -8.11 5.48 19.34
N HIS A 30 -9.15 4.67 19.62
CA HIS A 30 -9.42 3.37 19.01
C HIS A 30 -10.05 3.43 17.61
N LEU A 31 -10.33 4.63 17.07
CA LEU A 31 -10.78 4.84 15.68
C LEU A 31 -9.78 4.40 14.60
N ILE A 32 -8.59 3.94 15.00
CA ILE A 32 -7.61 3.29 14.12
C ILE A 32 -8.14 1.93 13.58
N LEU A 33 -9.15 1.32 14.23
CA LEU A 33 -9.69 0.00 13.84
C LEU A 33 -10.86 0.01 12.85
N LEU A 34 -11.59 1.12 12.70
CA LEU A 34 -12.73 1.22 11.77
C LEU A 34 -12.35 1.19 10.27
N PRO A 35 -11.25 1.80 9.79
CA PRO A 35 -10.91 1.70 8.36
C PRO A 35 -10.54 0.28 7.91
N ASN A 36 -10.14 -0.61 8.85
CA ASN A 36 -9.82 -2.01 8.55
C ASN A 36 -11.06 -2.87 8.27
N LEU A 37 -12.25 -2.50 8.74
CA LEU A 37 -13.49 -3.28 8.52
C LEU A 37 -14.23 -2.89 7.23
N PHE A 38 -13.98 -1.69 6.69
CA PHE A 38 -14.64 -1.18 5.48
C PHE A 38 -13.75 -1.17 4.23
N GLY A 39 -12.63 -1.91 4.23
CA GLY A 39 -11.77 -2.07 3.05
C GLY A 39 -11.01 -0.81 2.62
N GLY A 40 -10.99 0.23 3.46
CA GLY A 40 -10.29 1.49 3.21
C GLY A 40 -8.82 1.43 3.60
N GLY A 41 -8.07 0.45 3.08
CA GLY A 41 -6.62 0.44 3.24
C GLY A 41 -6.01 1.70 2.62
N GLN A 42 -5.14 2.39 3.36
CA GLN A 42 -4.41 3.54 2.82
C GLN A 42 -3.42 3.04 1.77
N GLN A 43 -3.36 3.72 0.62
CA GLN A 43 -2.54 3.34 -0.52
C GLN A 43 -1.39 4.33 -0.72
N ALA A 44 -0.19 3.80 -0.98
CA ALA A 44 0.96 4.58 -1.42
C ALA A 44 1.45 4.07 -2.78
N GLU A 45 1.96 4.99 -3.60
CA GLU A 45 2.59 4.69 -4.91
C GLU A 45 3.92 5.43 -5.03
N ARG A 46 4.94 4.76 -5.57
CA ARG A 46 6.22 5.35 -5.96
C ARG A 46 6.58 4.89 -7.37
N LYS A 47 7.16 5.79 -8.14
CA LYS A 47 7.71 5.49 -9.46
C LYS A 47 9.21 5.61 -9.46
N GLU A 48 9.87 4.77 -10.22
CA GLU A 48 11.31 4.77 -10.41
C GLU A 48 11.60 4.49 -11.88
N THR A 49 12.45 5.32 -12.49
CA THR A 49 12.89 5.16 -13.87
C THR A 49 14.38 4.90 -13.87
N LEU A 50 14.80 3.81 -14.52
CA LEU A 50 16.18 3.42 -14.67
C LEU A 50 16.48 3.24 -16.15
N THR A 51 17.63 3.73 -16.60
CA THR A 51 18.06 3.64 -18.01
C THR A 51 19.38 2.89 -18.08
N HIS A 52 19.50 1.97 -19.03
CA HIS A 52 20.71 1.18 -19.23
C HIS A 52 21.00 1.03 -20.72
N ALA A 53 22.27 1.12 -21.11
CA ALA A 53 22.66 0.93 -22.51
C ALA A 53 22.36 -0.51 -22.97
N SER A 54 21.73 -0.65 -24.14
CA SER A 54 21.33 -1.94 -24.73
C SER A 54 22.41 -2.56 -25.61
N ALA A 55 23.41 -1.78 -26.01
CA ALA A 55 24.47 -2.20 -26.94
C ALA A 55 25.22 -3.43 -26.41
N GLY A 56 25.23 -4.51 -27.20
CA GLY A 56 25.94 -5.75 -26.87
C GLY A 56 25.19 -6.72 -25.96
N LEU A 57 23.95 -6.42 -25.57
CA LEU A 57 23.10 -7.36 -24.86
C LEU A 57 22.45 -8.38 -25.82
N THR A 58 22.46 -9.64 -25.45
CA THR A 58 21.81 -10.74 -26.19
C THR A 58 20.64 -11.34 -25.39
N GLU A 59 20.64 -11.19 -24.07
CA GLU A 59 19.66 -11.75 -23.15
C GLU A 59 19.15 -10.69 -22.15
N LEU A 60 17.83 -10.58 -22.03
CA LEU A 60 17.15 -9.78 -21.01
C LEU A 60 16.36 -10.70 -20.08
N VAL A 61 16.66 -10.66 -18.78
CA VAL A 61 15.95 -11.42 -17.76
C VAL A 61 15.29 -10.49 -16.76
N VAL A 62 13.99 -10.65 -16.58
CA VAL A 62 13.20 -9.87 -15.63
C VAL A 62 12.56 -10.81 -14.62
N GLU A 63 12.87 -10.61 -13.34
CA GLU A 63 12.33 -11.39 -12.23
C GLU A 63 11.53 -10.49 -11.30
N SER A 64 10.31 -10.92 -10.99
CA SER A 64 9.48 -10.32 -9.94
C SER A 64 9.01 -11.41 -9.00
N LYS A 65 9.26 -11.21 -7.71
CA LYS A 65 8.71 -12.08 -6.66
C LYS A 65 7.29 -11.65 -6.25
N ASN A 66 6.92 -10.40 -6.49
CA ASN A 66 5.65 -9.82 -6.07
C ASN A 66 5.21 -8.75 -7.08
N GLY A 67 4.15 -9.04 -7.86
CA GLY A 67 3.53 -8.10 -8.79
C GLY A 67 3.64 -8.52 -10.26
N ASN A 68 3.03 -7.70 -11.13
CA ASN A 68 3.02 -7.93 -12.57
C ASN A 68 4.19 -7.21 -13.23
N ILE A 69 4.82 -7.85 -14.22
CA ILE A 69 5.83 -7.25 -15.08
C ILE A 69 5.15 -6.87 -16.39
N THR A 70 5.31 -5.62 -16.81
CA THR A 70 4.95 -5.18 -18.16
C THR A 70 6.23 -4.74 -18.87
N LEU A 71 6.52 -5.37 -20.00
CA LEU A 71 7.63 -4.98 -20.87
C LEU A 71 7.06 -4.18 -22.05
N ILE A 72 7.55 -2.97 -22.24
CA ILE A 72 7.14 -2.10 -23.36
C ILE A 72 8.38 -1.91 -24.23
N GLY A 73 8.35 -2.47 -25.43
CA GLY A 73 9.39 -2.22 -26.44
C GLY A 73 9.20 -0.85 -27.07
N GLY A 74 10.29 -0.09 -27.17
CA GLY A 74 10.36 1.14 -27.96
C GLY A 74 11.20 0.91 -29.23
N ASN A 75 10.87 1.60 -30.31
CA ASN A 75 11.59 1.48 -31.59
C ASN A 75 12.67 2.55 -31.75
N GLU A 76 12.88 3.40 -30.75
CA GLU A 76 13.79 4.53 -30.78
C GLU A 76 14.68 4.49 -29.53
N GLY A 77 15.99 4.29 -29.74
CA GLY A 77 17.01 4.35 -28.68
C GLY A 77 17.87 3.10 -28.60
N ASP A 78 19.16 3.32 -28.35
CA ASP A 78 20.15 2.27 -28.04
C ASP A 78 20.08 1.84 -26.57
N ASP A 79 19.06 2.25 -25.81
CA ASP A 79 18.97 2.08 -24.37
C ASP A 79 17.68 1.32 -23.96
N ILE A 80 17.81 0.45 -22.97
CA ILE A 80 16.69 -0.17 -22.24
C ILE A 80 16.25 0.80 -21.13
N THR A 81 15.01 1.28 -21.22
CA THR A 81 14.37 2.08 -20.16
C THR A 81 13.41 1.21 -19.35
N ILE A 82 13.51 1.31 -18.03
CA ILE A 82 12.77 0.50 -17.07
C ILE A 82 11.94 1.45 -16.21
N GLU A 83 10.62 1.39 -16.32
CA GLU A 83 9.70 2.08 -15.41
C GLU A 83 9.15 1.07 -14.39
N ALA A 84 9.52 1.25 -13.12
CA ALA A 84 8.99 0.48 -12.01
C ALA A 84 7.95 1.30 -11.25
N ARG A 85 6.77 0.71 -11.04
CA ARG A 85 5.67 1.29 -10.26
C ARG A 85 5.39 0.41 -9.05
N TYR A 86 5.60 0.96 -7.86
CA TYR A 86 5.41 0.25 -6.60
C TYR A 86 4.13 0.70 -5.95
N HIS A 87 3.32 -0.26 -5.51
CA HIS A 87 2.06 0.00 -4.82
C HIS A 87 2.01 -0.80 -3.52
N ALA A 88 1.65 -0.15 -2.41
CA ALA A 88 1.37 -0.84 -1.15
C ALA A 88 0.05 -0.38 -0.54
N ARG A 89 -0.64 -1.32 0.10
CA ARG A 89 -1.80 -1.05 0.96
C ARG A 89 -1.47 -1.42 2.41
N ALA A 90 -1.86 -0.56 3.34
CA ALA A 90 -1.68 -0.80 4.77
C ALA A 90 -2.78 -0.12 5.60
N ALA A 91 -2.84 -0.46 6.89
CA ALA A 91 -3.79 0.11 7.84
C ALA A 91 -3.56 1.62 8.10
N SER A 92 -2.34 2.12 7.84
CA SER A 92 -2.01 3.54 7.94
C SER A 92 -1.26 4.02 6.70
N LYS A 93 -1.34 5.33 6.43
CA LYS A 93 -0.60 5.98 5.33
C LYS A 93 0.91 5.87 5.54
N THR A 94 1.37 5.99 6.79
CA THR A 94 2.78 5.87 7.15
C THR A 94 3.31 4.48 6.85
N THR A 95 2.61 3.44 7.27
CA THR A 95 2.99 2.05 7.00
C THR A 95 2.93 1.72 5.50
N ALA A 96 1.96 2.27 4.76
CA ALA A 96 1.91 2.11 3.30
C ALA A 96 3.12 2.78 2.63
N ALA A 97 3.50 3.98 3.07
CA ALA A 97 4.67 4.69 2.58
C ALA A 97 5.97 3.92 2.90
N GLU A 98 6.15 3.45 4.14
CA GLU A 98 7.30 2.63 4.54
C GLU A 98 7.44 1.37 3.68
N LYS A 99 6.34 0.66 3.42
CA LYS A 99 6.35 -0.52 2.55
C LYS A 99 6.80 -0.21 1.13
N VAL A 100 6.37 0.92 0.57
CA VAL A 100 6.79 1.35 -0.77
C VAL A 100 8.26 1.79 -0.80
N GLU A 101 8.73 2.46 0.26
CA GLU A 101 10.13 2.86 0.41
C GLU A 101 11.08 1.67 0.55
N GLN A 102 10.57 0.56 1.07
CA GLN A 102 11.28 -0.71 1.08
C GLN A 102 11.29 -1.38 -0.29
N MET A 103 10.44 -1.06 -1.25
CA MET A 103 10.52 -1.68 -2.59
C MET A 103 11.54 -0.97 -3.47
N THR A 104 12.36 -1.71 -4.21
CA THR A 104 13.36 -1.16 -5.15
C THR A 104 13.61 -2.12 -6.31
N THR A 105 14.18 -1.61 -7.40
CA THR A 105 14.60 -2.40 -8.55
C THR A 105 16.11 -2.44 -8.58
N ARG A 106 16.67 -3.64 -8.55
CA ARG A 106 18.11 -3.87 -8.75
C ARG A 106 18.36 -4.24 -10.21
N ILE A 107 19.35 -3.61 -10.82
CA ILE A 107 19.85 -3.93 -12.15
C ILE A 107 21.27 -4.46 -11.99
N ALA A 108 21.54 -5.61 -12.60
CA ALA A 108 22.86 -6.19 -12.68
C ALA A 108 23.14 -6.63 -14.12
N GLN A 109 24.32 -6.32 -14.61
CA GLN A 109 24.80 -6.80 -15.91
C GLN A 109 25.93 -7.80 -15.68
N SER A 110 25.89 -8.91 -16.40
CA SER A 110 26.98 -9.88 -16.49
C SER A 110 27.20 -10.18 -17.97
N GLU A 111 28.34 -9.78 -18.51
CA GLU A 111 28.67 -9.95 -19.93
C GLU A 111 27.57 -9.36 -20.84
N ASP A 112 26.91 -10.21 -21.62
CA ASP A 112 25.85 -9.90 -22.58
C ASP A 112 24.43 -10.07 -22.00
N ARG A 113 24.33 -10.32 -20.69
CA ARG A 113 23.06 -10.53 -19.99
C ARG A 113 22.73 -9.40 -19.03
N LEU A 114 21.54 -8.84 -19.16
CA LEU A 114 20.97 -7.88 -18.21
C LEU A 114 19.90 -8.54 -17.33
N VAL A 115 20.04 -8.39 -16.01
CA VAL A 115 19.11 -8.93 -15.02
C VAL A 115 18.47 -7.79 -14.24
N ILE A 116 17.14 -7.69 -14.30
CA ILE A 116 16.33 -6.71 -13.59
C ILE A 116 15.50 -7.44 -12.52
N ARG A 117 15.62 -7.01 -11.26
CA ARG A 117 14.93 -7.63 -10.12
C ARG A 117 14.17 -6.61 -9.30
N ALA A 118 12.86 -6.79 -9.17
CA ALA A 118 12.08 -6.10 -8.15
C ALA A 118 12.26 -6.80 -6.80
N VAL A 119 12.80 -6.07 -5.82
CA VAL A 119 13.13 -6.60 -4.48
C VAL A 119 12.62 -5.66 -3.39
N PHE A 120 12.42 -6.20 -2.19
CA PHE A 120 12.41 -5.36 -1.00
C PHE A 120 13.87 -5.10 -0.61
N LYS A 121 14.22 -3.86 -0.29
CA LYS A 121 15.41 -3.49 0.48
C LYS A 121 15.44 -4.45 1.65
N ASP A 122 16.49 -5.26 1.69
CA ASP A 122 16.68 -6.24 2.75
C ASP A 122 16.49 -5.50 4.08
N THR A 123 15.49 -5.92 4.86
CA THR A 123 15.48 -5.59 6.29
C THR A 123 16.73 -6.28 6.83
N PRO A 124 17.62 -5.58 7.57
CA PRO A 124 18.87 -6.15 8.04
C PRO A 124 18.70 -7.51 8.72
#